data_AF-A0A3N5RA25-F1
#
_entry.id   AF-A0A3N5RA25-F1
#
_cell.length_a   1.000
_cell.length_b   1.000
_cell.length_c   1.000
_cell.angle_alpha   90.00
_cell.angle_beta   90.00
_cell.angle_gamma   90.00
#
_symmetry.space_group_name_H-M   'P 1'
#
loop_
_entity.id
_entity.type
_entity.pdbx_description
1 polymer ?
#
loop_
_entity_poly.entity_id
_entity_poly.type
_entity_poly.pdbx_seq_one_letter_code
_entity_poly.pdbx_strand_id
1 'polypeptide(L)'
;NPALLPLCRDAGGDVIGLDWRVDLKNGWAAVGHDRGVQGNLDPITLYADHDTIRRRAQAVLSAAEGRPGHIFNLGHGVTPDVPHANVKALVQMVHDMGTR
;
A
#
# COMPACT_ATOMS: atom_id res chain seq x y z
N ASN A 1 2.71 11.56 -8.22
CA ASN A 1 3.43 12.81 -7.91
C ASN A 1 2.96 13.27 -6.54
N PRO A 2 3.79 13.20 -5.49
CA PRO A 2 3.37 13.55 -4.12
C PRO A 2 2.89 15.01 -3.99
N ALA A 3 3.36 15.93 -4.85
CA ALA A 3 2.92 17.32 -4.84
C ALA A 3 1.43 17.51 -5.19
N LEU A 4 0.79 16.51 -5.81
CA LEU A 4 -0.62 16.57 -6.18
C LEU A 4 -1.56 16.05 -5.07
N LEU A 5 -1.03 15.40 -4.02
CA LEU A 5 -1.87 14.77 -2.99
C LEU A 5 -2.83 15.75 -2.28
N PRO A 6 -2.42 16.99 -1.94
CA PRO A 6 -3.36 17.97 -1.39
C PRO A 6 -4.50 18.30 -2.36
N LEU A 7 -4.20 18.43 -3.66
CA LEU A 7 -5.21 18.70 -4.68
C LEU A 7 -6.16 17.51 -4.88
N CYS A 8 -5.63 16.27 -4.83
CA CYS A 8 -6.44 15.06 -4.89
C CYS A 8 -7.40 14.95 -3.68
N ARG A 9 -6.94 15.34 -2.49
CA ARG A 9 -7.78 15.45 -1.28
C ARG A 9 -8.89 16.49 -1.48
N ASP A 10 -8.54 17.68 -1.95
CA ASP A 10 -9.48 18.79 -2.14
C ASP A 10 -10.52 18.50 -3.24
N ALA A 11 -10.23 17.56 -4.15
CA ALA A 11 -11.19 17.03 -5.12
C ALA A 11 -12.32 16.19 -4.47
N GLY A 12 -12.25 15.91 -3.16
CA GLY A 12 -13.36 15.35 -2.38
C GLY A 12 -13.35 13.83 -2.19
N GLY A 13 -12.26 13.14 -2.53
CA GLY A 13 -12.15 11.69 -2.34
C GLY A 13 -12.06 11.28 -0.86
N ASP A 14 -12.79 10.24 -0.46
CA ASP A 14 -12.73 9.68 0.90
C ASP A 14 -11.45 8.86 1.15
N VAL A 15 -10.92 8.25 0.09
CA VAL A 15 -9.69 7.45 0.10
C VAL A 15 -8.82 7.85 -1.08
N ILE A 16 -7.54 8.14 -0.81
CA ILE A 16 -6.58 8.55 -1.85
C ILE A 16 -5.60 7.41 -2.14
N GLY A 17 -5.49 7.02 -3.41
CA GLY A 17 -4.55 6.00 -3.86
C GLY A 17 -3.11 6.53 -3.94
N LEU A 18 -2.15 5.74 -3.44
CA LEU A 18 -0.72 6.06 -3.48
C LEU A 18 0.03 4.99 -4.28
N ASP A 19 0.97 5.43 -5.13
CA ASP A 19 1.92 4.55 -5.80
C ASP A 19 3.18 4.33 -4.96
N TRP A 20 3.98 3.31 -5.30
CA TRP A 20 5.13 2.84 -4.51
C TRP A 20 6.30 3.82 -4.41
N ARG A 21 6.32 4.89 -5.23
CA ARG A 21 7.35 5.93 -5.16
C ARG A 21 7.06 6.95 -4.06
N VAL A 22 5.85 6.93 -3.50
CA VAL A 22 5.47 7.76 -2.37
C VAL A 22 5.70 6.96 -1.09
N ASP A 23 6.44 7.50 -0.14
CA ASP A 23 6.47 6.89 1.20
C ASP A 23 5.06 6.98 1.82
N LEU A 24 4.49 5.86 2.28
CA LEU A 24 3.08 5.79 2.75
C LEU A 24 2.82 6.80 3.88
N LYS A 25 3.74 6.90 4.85
CA LYS A 25 3.61 7.80 5.99
C LYS A 25 3.58 9.27 5.54
N ASN A 26 4.54 9.66 4.71
CA ASN A 26 4.61 11.03 4.19
C ASN A 26 3.43 11.34 3.25
N GLY A 27 3.02 10.37 2.43
CA GLY A 27 1.87 10.50 1.54
C GLY A 27 0.57 10.69 2.31
N TRP A 28 0.33 9.89 3.36
CA TRP A 28 -0.84 10.03 4.21
C TRP A 28 -0.83 11.35 5.00
N ALA A 29 0.33 11.81 5.48
CA ALA A 29 0.46 13.11 6.10
C ALA A 29 0.09 14.26 5.13
N ALA A 30 0.46 14.16 3.85
CA ALA A 30 0.10 15.14 2.82
C ALA A 30 -1.38 15.08 2.42
N VAL A 31 -1.99 13.90 2.43
CA VAL A 31 -3.43 13.71 2.22
C VAL A 31 -4.25 14.22 3.41
N GLY A 32 -3.70 14.14 4.62
CA GLY A 32 -4.41 14.38 5.88
C GLY A 32 -4.99 13.10 6.46
N HIS A 33 -4.83 12.94 7.77
CA HIS A 33 -5.30 11.74 8.50
C HIS A 33 -6.82 11.69 8.71
N ASP A 34 -7.56 12.69 8.22
CA ASP A 34 -9.03 12.72 8.13
C ASP A 34 -9.56 11.93 6.92
N ARG A 35 -8.68 11.47 6.02
CA ARG A 35 -9.01 10.62 4.86
C ARG A 35 -8.27 9.29 4.93
N GLY A 36 -8.83 8.27 4.28
CA GLY A 36 -8.16 6.99 4.10
C GLY A 36 -7.09 7.05 3.00
N VAL A 37 -6.21 6.07 2.99
CA VAL A 37 -5.25 5.87 1.89
C VAL A 37 -5.27 4.43 1.42
N GLN A 38 -5.07 4.23 0.11
CA GLN A 38 -4.96 2.91 -0.50
C GLN A 38 -3.57 2.71 -1.13
N GLY A 39 -2.93 1.57 -0.86
CA GLY A 39 -1.64 1.21 -1.45
C GLY A 39 -0.63 0.69 -0.43
N ASN A 40 0.66 0.70 -0.73
CA ASN A 40 1.24 1.11 -2.02
C ASN A 40 2.44 0.25 -2.43
N LEU A 41 2.35 -1.06 -2.20
CA LEU A 41 3.43 -1.99 -2.51
C LEU A 41 3.80 -1.94 -4.01
N ASP A 42 5.10 -1.94 -4.30
CA ASP A 42 5.59 -2.07 -5.69
C ASP A 42 5.20 -3.46 -6.24
N PRO A 43 4.46 -3.54 -7.36
CA PRO A 43 4.03 -4.82 -7.95
C PRO A 43 5.20 -5.75 -8.30
N ILE A 44 6.39 -5.21 -8.60
CA ILE A 44 7.58 -6.01 -8.92
C ILE A 44 8.00 -6.87 -7.71
N THR A 45 7.63 -6.49 -6.49
CA THR A 45 7.86 -7.29 -5.29
C THR A 45 7.31 -8.71 -5.42
N LEU A 46 6.22 -8.90 -6.19
CA LEU A 46 5.57 -10.19 -6.36
C LEU A 46 6.38 -11.21 -7.16
N TYR A 47 7.50 -10.83 -7.76
CA TYR A 47 8.45 -11.77 -8.39
C TYR A 47 9.50 -12.33 -7.42
N ALA A 48 9.60 -11.78 -6.22
CA ALA A 48 10.58 -12.19 -5.23
C ALA A 48 10.15 -13.47 -4.49
N ASP A 49 11.05 -13.98 -3.65
CA ASP A 49 10.75 -15.04 -2.69
C ASP A 49 9.75 -14.56 -1.61
N HIS A 50 9.10 -15.50 -0.93
CA HIS A 50 8.09 -15.22 0.09
C HIS A 50 8.61 -14.39 1.27
N ASP A 51 9.88 -14.53 1.66
CA ASP A 51 10.44 -13.77 2.78
C ASP A 51 10.65 -12.31 2.40
N THR A 52 11.07 -12.06 1.17
CA THR A 52 11.14 -10.72 0.60
C THR A 52 9.75 -10.10 0.46
N ILE A 53 8.75 -10.83 -0.04
CA ILE A 53 7.36 -10.35 -0.12
C ILE A 53 6.84 -9.98 1.27
N ARG A 54 7.01 -10.88 2.26
CA ARG A 54 6.59 -10.64 3.64
C ARG A 54 7.23 -9.39 4.23
N ARG A 55 8.56 -9.24 4.10
CA ARG A 55 9.31 -8.09 4.62
C ARG A 55 8.82 -6.78 4.02
N ARG A 56 8.55 -6.76 2.71
CA ARG A 56 8.09 -5.55 2.01
C ARG A 56 6.65 -5.20 2.36
N ALA A 57 5.76 -6.19 2.45
CA ALA A 57 4.40 -6.00 2.92
C ALA A 57 4.37 -5.48 4.36
N GLN A 58 5.19 -6.06 5.26
CA GLN A 58 5.32 -5.59 6.64
C GLN A 58 5.80 -4.13 6.70
N ALA A 59 6.73 -3.72 5.84
CA ALA A 59 7.20 -2.33 5.81
C ALA A 59 6.07 -1.34 5.47
N VAL A 60 5.21 -1.68 4.50
CA VAL A 60 4.03 -0.87 4.14
C VAL A 60 3.04 -0.82 5.31
N LEU A 61 2.72 -1.95 5.94
CA LEU A 61 1.82 -1.99 7.10
C LEU A 61 2.39 -1.21 8.30
N SER A 62 3.70 -1.32 8.56
CA SER A 62 4.35 -0.57 9.64
C SER A 62 4.30 0.95 9.38
N ALA A 63 4.39 1.39 8.13
CA ALA A 63 4.29 2.80 7.77
C ALA A 63 2.87 3.38 7.98
N ALA A 64 1.84 2.54 8.05
CA ALA A 64 0.49 2.94 8.44
C ALA A 64 0.34 3.19 9.95
N GLU A 65 1.31 2.76 10.76
CA GLU A 65 1.35 2.96 12.23
C GLU A 65 0.09 2.48 12.96
N GLY A 66 -0.61 1.46 12.42
CA GLY A 66 -1.85 0.92 12.99
C GLY A 66 -3.04 1.90 12.95
N ARG A 67 -2.94 3.00 12.20
CA ARG A 67 -4.02 3.98 12.07
C ARG A 67 -5.21 3.40 11.27
N PRO A 68 -6.46 3.64 11.68
CA PRO A 68 -7.61 3.26 10.87
C PRO A 68 -7.61 4.03 9.53
N GLY A 69 -8.08 3.39 8.46
CA GLY A 69 -8.22 4.01 7.13
C GLY A 69 -7.14 3.63 6.11
N HIS A 70 -6.23 2.70 6.45
CA HIS A 70 -5.31 2.12 5.46
C HIS A 70 -5.96 0.92 4.77
N ILE A 71 -6.02 0.99 3.43
CA ILE A 71 -6.36 -0.15 2.58
C ILE A 71 -5.08 -0.60 1.89
N PHE A 72 -4.53 -1.73 2.33
CA PHE A 72 -3.35 -2.29 1.67
C PHE A 72 -3.66 -2.61 0.20
N ASN A 73 -2.81 -2.15 -0.70
CA ASN A 73 -2.89 -2.50 -2.12
C ASN A 73 -1.50 -2.39 -2.77
N LEU A 74 -1.39 -2.87 -4.00
CA LEU A 74 -0.28 -2.52 -4.87
C LEU A 74 -0.42 -1.06 -5.33
N GLY A 75 0.69 -0.44 -5.72
CA GLY A 75 0.69 0.89 -6.35
C GLY A 75 0.38 0.87 -7.85
N HIS A 76 0.20 -0.32 -8.45
CA HIS A 76 -0.25 -0.54 -9.83
C HIS A 76 -0.87 -1.94 -9.95
N GLY A 77 -1.51 -2.22 -11.08
CA GLY A 77 -2.02 -3.56 -11.40
C GLY A 77 -0.91 -4.62 -11.47
N VAL A 78 -1.28 -5.85 -11.07
CA VAL A 78 -0.50 -7.07 -11.28
C VAL A 78 -0.30 -7.33 -12.78
N THR A 79 0.89 -7.79 -13.16
CA THR A 79 1.19 -8.28 -14.51
C THR A 79 0.85 -9.77 -14.67
N PRO A 80 0.45 -10.24 -15.87
CA PRO A 80 -0.06 -11.62 -16.06
C PRO A 80 0.92 -12.75 -15.71
N ASP A 81 2.22 -12.47 -15.74
CA ASP A 81 3.32 -13.42 -15.53
C ASP A 81 3.76 -13.53 -14.05
N VAL A 82 3.18 -12.72 -13.15
CA VAL A 82 3.40 -12.87 -11.71
C VAL A 82 2.92 -14.26 -11.25
N PRO A 83 3.72 -15.00 -10.46
CA PRO A 83 3.29 -16.26 -9.90
C PRO A 83 2.04 -16.10 -9.02
N HIS A 84 0.96 -16.80 -9.37
CA HIS A 84 -0.30 -16.73 -8.61
C HIS A 84 -0.13 -17.14 -7.13
N ALA A 85 0.82 -18.04 -6.84
CA ALA A 85 1.17 -18.42 -5.47
C ALA A 85 1.67 -17.22 -4.65
N ASN A 86 2.45 -16.32 -5.25
CA ASN A 86 2.98 -15.13 -4.60
C ASN A 86 1.88 -14.11 -4.28
N VAL A 87 0.89 -13.96 -5.18
CA VAL A 87 -0.29 -13.12 -4.94
C VAL A 87 -1.09 -13.63 -3.75
N LYS A 88 -1.36 -14.95 -3.70
CA LYS A 88 -2.07 -15.57 -2.58
C LYS A 88 -1.30 -15.43 -1.27
N ALA A 89 0.01 -15.66 -1.31
CA ALA A 89 0.88 -15.52 -0.16
C ALA A 89 0.86 -14.08 0.40
N LEU A 90 0.93 -13.07 -0.48
CA LEU A 90 0.81 -11.66 -0.08
C LEU A 90 -0.51 -11.38 0.65
N VAL A 91 -1.65 -11.83 0.09
CA VAL A 91 -2.96 -11.63 0.72
C VAL A 91 -3.00 -12.23 2.13
N GLN A 92 -2.54 -13.48 2.27
CA GLN A 92 -2.50 -14.14 3.59
C GLN A 92 -1.60 -13.38 4.57
N MET A 93 -0.39 -13.01 4.15
CA MET A 93 0.55 -12.26 4.99
C MET A 93 -0.04 -10.92 5.46
N VAL A 94 -0.73 -10.19 4.58
CA VAL A 94 -1.36 -8.91 4.93
C VAL A 94 -2.44 -9.09 5.99
N HIS A 95 -3.30 -10.11 5.88
CA HIS A 95 -4.30 -10.39 6.92
C HIS A 95 -3.64 -10.83 8.23
N ASP A 96 -2.64 -11.70 8.19
CA ASP A 96 -1.95 -12.19 9.40
C ASP A 96 -1.22 -11.06 10.15
N MET A 97 -0.63 -10.10 9.42
CA MET A 97 0.15 -8.99 10.01
C MET A 97 -0.72 -7.75 10.32
N GLY A 98 -1.78 -7.52 9.55
CA GLY A 98 -2.66 -6.35 9.65
C GLY A 98 -3.78 -6.48 10.67
N THR A 99 -4.08 -7.71 11.12
CA THR A 99 -5.04 -7.94 12.22
C THR A 99 -4.32 -7.78 13.56
N ARG A 100 -4.16 -6.53 14.03
CA ARG A 100 -3.69 -6.22 15.39
C ARG A 100 -4.48 -5.09 16.00
#